data_AF-A0A5C3PF20-F1
#
_entry.id   AF-A0A5C3PF20-F1
#
_cell.length_a   1.000
_cell.length_b   1.000
_cell.length_c   1.000
_cell.angle_alpha   90.00
_cell.angle_beta   90.00
_cell.angle_gamma   90.00
#
_symmetry.space_group_name_H-M   'P 1'
#
loop_
_entity.id
_entity.type
_entity.pdbx_description
1 polymer ?
#
loop_
_entity_poly.entity_id
_entity_poly.type
_entity_poly.pdbx_seq_one_letter_code
_entity_poly.pdbx_strand_id
1 'polypeptide(L)'
;MRLQDLAIITNTPVDTDKVLLEKFKAHDRVIHDPKTDLYSYRHDFNVRSKASLLTEIQRQTRKGGGLSVRTLKESWKEAPQAIEELEKEGEVYVTRTLKDGQMRMVFWNEVKPTEEQGGMAVEKEFHDLWHDLKVPDDVDLLKALASEGLQATTAAAAIPKGGMSKKKGKKAAPKQRHIRITNTHLKGTIDLSRDYVPPGK
;
A
#
# COMPACT_ATOMS: atom_id res chain seq x y z
N MET A 1 21.63 -0.13 -26.28
CA MET A 1 22.68 0.91 -26.38
C MET A 1 24.01 0.27 -26.06
N ARG A 2 25.09 0.61 -26.77
CA ARG A 2 26.42 0.05 -26.46
C ARG A 2 26.98 0.70 -25.20
N LEU A 3 27.90 0.02 -24.53
CA LEU A 3 28.51 0.54 -23.31
C LEU A 3 29.33 1.81 -23.57
N GLN A 4 30.04 1.88 -24.70
CA GLN A 4 30.83 3.07 -25.08
C GLN A 4 29.92 4.29 -25.30
N ASP A 5 28.78 4.11 -25.97
CA ASP A 5 27.82 5.20 -26.21
C ASP A 5 27.30 5.76 -24.88
N LEU A 6 27.00 4.90 -23.91
CA LEU A 6 26.54 5.30 -22.58
C LEU A 6 27.62 6.10 -21.84
N ALA A 7 28.88 5.65 -21.91
CA ALA A 7 30.02 6.33 -21.28
C ALA A 7 30.22 7.75 -21.85
N ILE A 8 30.06 7.91 -23.17
CA ILE A 8 30.16 9.22 -23.85
C ILE A 8 29.01 10.14 -23.43
N ILE A 9 27.76 9.65 -23.47
CA ILE A 9 26.57 10.46 -23.15
C ILE A 9 26.58 10.93 -21.70
N THR A 10 26.95 10.05 -20.78
CA THR A 10 26.92 10.33 -19.33
C THR A 10 28.24 10.91 -18.81
N ASN A 11 29.25 11.05 -19.67
CA ASN A 11 30.62 11.44 -19.31
C ASN A 11 31.15 10.66 -18.09
N THR A 12 30.81 9.36 -18.01
CA THR A 12 31.12 8.50 -16.88
C THR A 12 31.93 7.29 -17.38
N PRO A 13 33.06 6.92 -16.74
CA PRO A 13 33.96 5.86 -17.21
C PRO A 13 33.42 4.45 -16.90
N VAL A 14 32.23 4.11 -17.42
CA VAL A 14 31.55 2.82 -17.19
C VAL A 14 32.15 1.67 -18.00
N ASP A 15 32.96 2.00 -19.01
CA ASP A 15 33.64 1.09 -19.93
C ASP A 15 35.06 0.72 -19.48
N THR A 16 35.74 1.64 -18.80
CA THR A 16 37.13 1.51 -18.35
C THR A 16 37.25 0.99 -16.93
N ASP A 17 36.36 1.42 -16.02
CA ASP A 17 36.33 0.94 -14.64
C ASP A 17 35.54 -0.37 -14.51
N LYS A 18 36.26 -1.47 -14.25
CA LYS A 18 35.68 -2.80 -14.07
C LYS A 18 34.73 -2.87 -12.87
N VAL A 19 35.03 -2.15 -11.79
CA VAL A 19 34.21 -2.17 -10.57
C VAL A 19 32.86 -1.49 -10.83
N LEU A 20 32.89 -0.37 -11.57
CA LEU A 20 31.69 0.34 -11.96
C LEU A 20 30.83 -0.49 -12.92
N LEU A 21 31.47 -1.18 -13.88
CA LEU A 21 30.78 -2.07 -14.80
C LEU A 21 30.08 -3.23 -14.09
N GLU A 22 30.72 -3.85 -13.11
CA GLU A 22 30.12 -4.93 -12.32
C GLU A 22 28.89 -4.43 -11.55
N LYS A 23 28.99 -3.26 -10.89
CA LYS A 23 27.85 -2.63 -10.20
C LYS A 23 26.73 -2.24 -11.15
N PHE A 24 27.07 -1.75 -12.34
CA PHE A 24 26.09 -1.39 -13.37
C PHE A 24 25.33 -2.62 -13.88
N LYS A 25 26.03 -3.73 -14.13
CA LYS A 25 25.43 -5.01 -14.53
C LYS A 25 24.59 -5.64 -13.41
N ALA A 26 24.98 -5.43 -12.16
CA ALA A 26 24.25 -5.93 -11.00
C ALA A 26 22.95 -5.15 -10.71
N HIS A 27 22.71 -4.02 -11.37
CA HIS A 27 21.54 -3.19 -11.11
C HIS A 27 20.25 -3.82 -11.69
N ASP A 28 19.20 -3.95 -10.88
CA ASP A 28 17.93 -4.63 -11.25
C ASP A 28 17.24 -4.08 -12.50
N ARG A 29 17.47 -2.80 -12.81
CA ARG A 29 16.87 -2.13 -13.98
C ARG A 29 17.73 -2.18 -15.25
N VAL A 30 18.92 -2.78 -15.20
CA VAL A 30 19.80 -2.90 -16.37
C VAL A 30 19.69 -4.32 -16.91
N ILE A 31 19.39 -4.43 -18.20
CA ILE A 31 19.39 -5.70 -18.93
C ILE A 31 20.57 -5.67 -19.90
N HIS A 32 21.46 -6.65 -19.77
CA HIS A 32 22.53 -6.92 -20.72
C HIS A 32 22.15 -8.12 -21.58
N ASP A 33 22.13 -7.94 -22.90
CA ASP A 33 21.99 -9.03 -23.85
C ASP A 33 23.38 -9.51 -24.32
N PRO A 34 23.83 -10.71 -23.92
CA PRO A 34 25.17 -11.19 -24.24
C PRO A 34 25.37 -11.49 -25.74
N LYS A 35 24.30 -11.61 -26.53
CA LYS A 35 24.40 -11.90 -27.97
C LYS A 35 24.67 -10.65 -28.80
N THR A 36 24.08 -9.53 -28.40
CA THR A 36 24.17 -8.26 -29.13
C THR A 36 25.09 -7.26 -28.44
N ASP A 37 25.55 -7.57 -27.22
CA ASP A 37 26.31 -6.69 -26.32
C ASP A 37 25.64 -5.31 -26.12
N LEU A 38 24.31 -5.32 -26.10
CA LEU A 38 23.49 -4.14 -25.91
C LEU A 38 22.94 -4.11 -24.48
N TYR A 39 23.00 -2.92 -23.90
CA TYR A 39 22.38 -2.60 -22.62
C TYR A 39 21.04 -1.91 -22.86
N SER A 40 20.02 -2.31 -22.10
CA SER A 40 18.68 -1.74 -22.16
C SER A 40 18.12 -1.53 -20.75
N TYR A 41 17.23 -0.55 -20.61
CA TYR A 41 16.55 -0.26 -19.35
C TYR A 41 15.30 -1.13 -19.21
N ARG A 42 15.21 -1.84 -18.09
CA ARG A 42 14.03 -2.60 -17.68
C ARG A 42 13.03 -1.63 -17.05
N HIS A 43 12.00 -1.30 -17.80
CA HIS A 43 10.85 -0.59 -17.27
C HIS A 43 10.03 -1.57 -16.40
N ASP A 44 9.37 -1.05 -15.36
CA ASP A 44 8.50 -1.87 -14.51
C ASP A 44 7.35 -2.49 -15.32
N PHE A 45 6.90 -1.78 -16.38
CA PHE A 45 5.91 -2.27 -17.32
C PHE A 45 6.38 -2.07 -18.76
N ASN A 46 6.29 -3.11 -19.60
CA ASN A 46 6.64 -3.02 -21.02
C ASN A 46 5.39 -2.74 -21.86
N VAL A 47 4.82 -1.55 -21.68
CA VAL A 47 3.60 -1.14 -22.38
C VAL A 47 3.96 -0.13 -23.46
N ARG A 48 3.50 -0.34 -24.69
CA ARG A 48 3.75 0.57 -25.84
C ARG A 48 2.52 0.82 -26.70
N SER A 49 1.35 0.32 -26.27
CA SER A 49 0.10 0.45 -27.01
C SER A 49 -1.08 0.53 -26.03
N LYS A 50 -2.19 1.12 -26.48
CA LYS A 50 -3.44 1.21 -25.71
C LYS A 50 -3.99 -0.16 -25.31
N ALA A 51 -3.93 -1.15 -26.22
CA ALA A 51 -4.39 -2.52 -25.95
C ALA A 51 -3.50 -3.24 -24.91
N SER A 52 -2.17 -3.10 -25.01
CA SER A 52 -1.25 -3.65 -24.01
C SER A 52 -1.42 -2.97 -22.66
N LEU A 53 -1.73 -1.66 -22.66
CA LEU A 53 -1.99 -0.90 -21.44
C LEU A 53 -3.23 -1.43 -20.72
N LEU A 54 -4.34 -1.60 -21.45
CA LEU A 54 -5.58 -2.16 -20.90
C LEU A 54 -5.35 -3.55 -20.28
N THR A 55 -4.63 -4.41 -21.00
CA THR A 55 -4.34 -5.78 -20.53
C THR A 55 -3.55 -5.78 -19.22
N GLU A 56 -2.55 -4.90 -19.10
CA GLU A 56 -1.77 -4.80 -17.86
C GLU A 56 -2.59 -4.16 -16.73
N ILE A 57 -3.39 -3.13 -17.00
CA ILE A 57 -4.29 -2.54 -16.00
C ILE A 57 -5.27 -3.59 -15.47
N GLN A 58 -5.88 -4.39 -16.36
CA GLN A 58 -6.79 -5.48 -15.99
C GLN A 58 -6.08 -6.52 -15.11
N ARG A 59 -4.87 -6.93 -15.51
CA ARG A 59 -4.06 -7.90 -14.77
C ARG A 59 -3.71 -7.42 -13.36
N GLN A 60 -3.38 -6.15 -13.20
CA GLN A 60 -3.04 -5.55 -11.89
C GLN A 60 -4.30 -5.36 -11.03
N THR A 61 -5.39 -4.88 -11.64
CA THR A 61 -6.67 -4.67 -10.94
C THR A 61 -7.23 -5.96 -10.38
N ARG A 62 -7.17 -7.06 -11.15
CA ARG A 62 -7.61 -8.39 -10.68
C ARG A 62 -6.80 -8.94 -9.51
N LYS A 63 -5.58 -8.46 -9.30
CA LYS A 63 -4.75 -8.80 -8.13
C LYS A 63 -5.06 -7.92 -6.92
N GLY A 64 -6.04 -7.03 -7.01
CA GLY A 64 -6.40 -6.06 -5.99
C GLY A 64 -5.48 -4.84 -5.97
N GLY A 65 -4.65 -4.63 -6.99
CA GLY A 65 -3.72 -3.51 -7.10
C GLY A 65 -4.14 -2.50 -8.16
N GLY A 66 -3.83 -1.22 -7.93
CA GLY A 66 -3.91 -0.19 -8.96
C GLY A 66 -2.57 0.04 -9.64
N LEU A 67 -2.59 0.65 -10.83
CA LEU A 67 -1.38 0.98 -11.57
C LEU A 67 -1.04 2.47 -11.43
N SER A 68 0.20 2.79 -11.05
CA SER A 68 0.60 4.18 -10.85
C SER A 68 0.84 4.89 -12.18
N VAL A 69 0.25 6.07 -12.36
CA VAL A 69 0.42 6.88 -13.58
C VAL A 69 1.86 7.35 -13.74
N ARG A 70 2.57 7.56 -12.63
CA ARG A 70 4.00 7.93 -12.64
C ARG A 70 4.84 6.81 -13.27
N THR A 71 4.64 5.57 -12.85
CA THR A 71 5.38 4.41 -13.38
C THR A 71 5.00 4.14 -14.85
N LEU A 72 3.73 4.35 -15.20
CA LEU A 72 3.27 4.27 -16.59
C LEU A 72 3.90 5.34 -17.48
N LYS A 73 4.00 6.59 -17.01
CA LYS A 73 4.63 7.69 -17.75
C LYS A 73 6.13 7.45 -17.98
N GLU A 74 6.82 6.82 -17.03
CA GLU A 74 8.22 6.41 -17.18
C GLU A 74 8.38 5.31 -18.23
N SER A 75 7.40 4.40 -18.32
CA SER A 75 7.39 3.29 -19.27
C SER A 75 7.00 3.71 -20.69
N TRP A 76 6.00 4.58 -20.80
CA TRP A 76 5.46 5.08 -22.06
C TRP A 76 4.98 6.53 -21.91
N LYS A 77 5.63 7.46 -22.64
CA LYS A 77 5.39 8.90 -22.50
C LYS A 77 3.95 9.32 -22.83
N GLU A 78 3.31 8.60 -23.76
CA GLU A 78 1.93 8.85 -24.20
C GLU A 78 0.89 8.13 -23.34
N ALA A 79 1.31 7.36 -22.32
CA ALA A 79 0.39 6.65 -21.44
C ALA A 79 -0.68 7.55 -20.79
N PRO A 80 -0.36 8.78 -20.28
CA PRO A 80 -1.39 9.66 -19.70
C PRO A 80 -2.50 10.02 -20.68
N GLN A 81 -2.17 10.28 -21.94
CA GLN A 81 -3.16 10.58 -22.99
C GLN A 81 -4.02 9.34 -23.30
N ALA A 82 -3.40 8.17 -23.44
CA ALA A 82 -4.12 6.93 -23.66
C ALA A 82 -5.05 6.57 -22.48
N ILE A 83 -4.64 6.88 -21.24
CA ILE A 83 -5.48 6.71 -20.05
C ILE A 83 -6.69 7.65 -20.09
N GLU A 84 -6.51 8.92 -20.47
CA GLU A 84 -7.64 9.86 -20.61
C GLU A 84 -8.65 9.41 -21.68
N GLU A 85 -8.16 8.83 -22.78
CA GLU A 85 -9.05 8.22 -23.80
C GLU A 85 -9.80 7.01 -23.25
N LEU A 86 -9.12 6.11 -22.53
CA LEU A 86 -9.74 4.94 -21.88
C LEU A 86 -10.72 5.33 -20.76
N GLU A 87 -10.45 6.44 -20.07
CA GLU A 87 -11.36 7.02 -19.06
C GLU A 87 -12.64 7.56 -19.73
N LYS A 88 -12.51 8.25 -20.87
CA LYS A 88 -13.67 8.72 -21.66
C LYS A 88 -14.50 7.59 -22.24
N GLU A 89 -13.85 6.50 -22.65
CA GLU A 89 -14.51 5.27 -23.12
C GLU A 89 -15.15 4.47 -21.97
N GLY A 90 -14.87 4.84 -20.71
CA GLY A 90 -15.41 4.17 -19.53
C GLY A 90 -14.78 2.81 -19.23
N GLU A 91 -13.63 2.50 -19.84
CA GLU A 91 -12.93 1.22 -19.63
C GLU A 91 -12.05 1.22 -18.37
N VAL A 92 -11.72 2.41 -17.86
CA VAL A 92 -10.73 2.61 -16.81
C VAL A 92 -11.16 3.73 -15.85
N TYR A 93 -10.96 3.52 -14.55
CA TYR A 93 -11.12 4.53 -13.52
C TYR A 93 -9.78 5.15 -13.13
N VAL A 94 -9.75 6.47 -13.02
CA VAL A 94 -8.55 7.22 -12.64
C VAL A 94 -8.81 7.96 -11.33
N THR A 95 -7.92 7.74 -10.35
CA THR A 95 -7.93 8.52 -9.11
C THR A 95 -7.08 9.77 -9.29
N ARG A 96 -7.64 10.93 -8.94
CA ARG A 96 -6.97 12.23 -9.05
C ARG A 96 -6.76 12.83 -7.67
N THR A 97 -5.71 13.64 -7.53
CA THR A 97 -5.46 14.38 -6.29
C THR A 97 -6.45 15.54 -6.17
N LEU A 98 -7.11 15.70 -5.02
CA LEU A 98 -8.12 16.76 -4.82
C LEU A 98 -7.57 18.18 -5.04
N LYS A 99 -6.29 18.43 -4.72
CA LYS A 99 -5.67 19.76 -4.81
C LYS A 99 -5.24 20.13 -6.22
N ASP A 100 -4.53 19.22 -6.89
CA ASP A 100 -3.82 19.51 -8.14
C ASP A 100 -4.45 18.82 -9.37
N GLY A 101 -5.49 18.01 -9.18
CA GLY A 101 -6.11 17.23 -10.25
C GLY A 101 -5.20 16.17 -10.89
N GLN A 102 -3.98 16.00 -10.39
CA GLN A 102 -3.01 15.07 -10.97
C GLN A 102 -3.48 13.62 -10.82
N MET A 103 -3.44 12.88 -11.92
CA MET A 103 -3.74 11.46 -11.97
C MET A 103 -2.70 10.66 -11.17
N ARG A 104 -3.15 9.82 -10.24
CA ARG A 104 -2.30 9.01 -9.36
C ARG A 104 -2.32 7.55 -9.73
N MET A 105 -3.50 6.93 -9.63
CA MET A 105 -3.68 5.49 -9.83
C MET A 105 -4.77 5.24 -10.85
N VAL A 106 -4.57 4.16 -11.60
CA VAL A 106 -5.42 3.69 -12.68
C VAL A 106 -5.95 2.31 -12.32
N PHE A 107 -7.25 2.11 -12.47
CA PHE A 107 -7.94 0.85 -12.17
C PHE A 107 -8.79 0.44 -13.36
N TRP A 108 -8.93 -0.85 -13.60
CA TRP A 108 -9.83 -1.36 -14.61
C TRP A 108 -11.29 -1.17 -14.16
N ASN A 109 -12.16 -0.73 -15.06
CA ASN A 109 -13.58 -0.75 -14.81
C ASN A 109 -14.15 -2.13 -15.18
N GLU A 110 -14.52 -2.91 -14.17
CA GLU A 110 -15.08 -4.26 -14.37
C GLU A 110 -16.54 -4.21 -14.86
N VAL A 111 -17.26 -3.12 -14.60
CA VAL A 111 -18.67 -2.93 -14.98
C VAL A 111 -18.72 -1.88 -16.08
N LYS A 112 -18.68 -2.34 -17.33
CA LYS A 112 -18.76 -1.41 -18.46
C LYS A 112 -20.11 -0.71 -18.46
N PRO A 113 -20.15 0.62 -18.71
CA PRO A 113 -21.39 1.36 -18.86
C PRO A 113 -22.08 0.94 -20.16
N THR A 114 -22.77 -0.18 -20.10
CA THR A 114 -23.55 -0.74 -21.21
C THR A 114 -24.91 -1.08 -20.63
N GLU A 115 -25.98 -0.85 -21.41
CA GLU A 115 -27.37 -1.04 -20.96
C GLU A 115 -27.61 -2.43 -20.34
N GLU A 116 -26.89 -3.46 -20.80
CA GLU A 116 -27.00 -4.84 -20.31
C GLU A 116 -26.25 -5.12 -18.99
N GLN A 117 -25.16 -4.40 -18.70
CA GLN A 117 -24.30 -4.67 -17.53
C GLN A 117 -24.47 -3.65 -16.39
N GLY A 118 -25.19 -2.56 -16.64
CA GLY A 118 -25.37 -1.47 -15.67
C GLY A 118 -24.17 -0.50 -15.67
N GLY A 119 -24.02 0.28 -14.59
CA GLY A 119 -22.91 1.23 -14.45
C GLY A 119 -23.09 2.57 -15.18
N MET A 120 -24.27 2.85 -15.73
CA MET A 120 -24.59 4.18 -16.25
C MET A 120 -24.65 5.21 -15.13
N ALA A 121 -24.27 6.45 -15.44
CA ALA A 121 -24.43 7.56 -14.52
C ALA A 121 -25.93 7.78 -14.29
N VAL A 122 -26.33 7.72 -13.03
CA VAL A 122 -27.70 8.05 -12.61
C VAL A 122 -27.92 9.55 -12.81
N GLU A 123 -29.12 9.95 -13.23
CA GLU A 123 -29.45 11.36 -13.38
C GLU A 123 -29.22 12.14 -12.08
N LYS A 124 -28.82 13.40 -12.23
CA LYS A 124 -28.43 14.25 -11.10
C LYS A 124 -29.55 14.38 -10.07
N GLU A 125 -30.81 14.42 -10.49
CA GLU A 125 -31.96 14.56 -9.60
C GLU A 125 -32.08 13.40 -8.61
N PHE A 126 -31.88 12.16 -9.06
CA PHE A 126 -31.88 10.99 -8.18
C PHE A 126 -30.63 10.95 -7.29
N HIS A 127 -29.48 11.36 -7.81
CA HIS A 127 -28.26 11.46 -7.01
C HIS A 127 -28.43 12.47 -5.86
N ASP A 128 -28.99 13.64 -6.15
CA ASP A 128 -29.23 14.69 -5.16
C ASP A 128 -30.29 14.25 -4.14
N LEU A 129 -31.39 13.64 -4.59
CA LEU A 129 -32.40 13.04 -3.72
C LEU A 129 -31.81 11.98 -2.79
N TRP A 130 -30.94 11.11 -3.31
CA TRP A 130 -30.28 10.08 -2.52
C TRP A 130 -29.39 10.65 -1.41
N HIS A 131 -28.68 11.75 -1.70
CA HIS A 131 -27.80 12.40 -0.72
C HIS A 131 -28.56 13.28 0.29
N ASP A 132 -29.75 13.77 -0.07
CA ASP A 132 -30.61 14.55 0.84
C ASP A 132 -31.29 13.66 1.89
N LEU A 133 -31.51 12.37 1.59
CA LEU A 133 -32.06 11.38 2.51
C LEU A 133 -31.11 11.16 3.71
N LYS A 134 -31.43 11.80 4.84
CA LYS A 134 -30.71 11.61 6.10
C LYS A 134 -31.00 10.22 6.66
N VAL A 135 -29.94 9.41 6.77
CA VAL A 135 -30.01 8.09 7.41
C VAL A 135 -30.28 8.29 8.91
N PRO A 136 -31.41 7.75 9.44
CA PRO A 136 -31.71 7.81 10.88
C PRO A 136 -30.70 7.01 11.71
N ASP A 137 -30.67 7.25 13.03
CA ASP A 137 -29.88 6.45 13.97
C ASP A 137 -30.32 4.97 13.95
N ASP A 138 -29.42 4.04 14.27
CA ASP A 138 -29.62 2.59 14.07
C ASP A 138 -30.93 2.07 14.70
N VAL A 139 -31.29 2.61 15.88
CA VAL A 139 -32.50 2.21 16.62
C VAL A 139 -33.78 2.70 15.93
N ASP A 140 -33.75 3.91 15.37
CA ASP A 140 -34.90 4.50 14.70
C ASP A 140 -35.06 3.96 13.28
N LEU A 141 -33.95 3.62 12.61
CA LEU A 141 -33.95 2.91 11.34
C LEU A 141 -34.64 1.54 11.46
N LEU A 142 -34.36 0.77 12.52
CA LEU A 142 -35.01 -0.52 12.75
C LEU A 142 -36.52 -0.40 13.00
N LYS A 143 -36.94 0.64 13.74
CA LYS A 143 -38.37 0.90 13.96
C LYS A 143 -39.08 1.31 12.67
N ALA A 144 -38.45 2.18 11.88
CA ALA A 144 -38.98 2.65 10.60
C ALA A 144 -39.10 1.50 9.57
N LEU A 145 -38.08 0.63 9.49
CA LEU A 145 -38.14 -0.57 8.65
C LEU A 145 -39.28 -1.50 9.07
N ALA A 146 -39.45 -1.72 10.38
CA ALA A 146 -40.52 -2.55 10.91
C ALA A 146 -41.92 -1.95 10.68
N SER A 147 -42.07 -0.62 10.77
CA SER A 147 -43.35 0.04 10.48
C SER A 147 -43.74 -0.02 9.01
N GLU A 148 -42.76 0.00 8.10
CA GLU A 148 -42.97 -0.14 6.66
C GLU A 148 -43.04 -1.61 6.19
N GLY A 149 -43.02 -2.58 7.12
CA GLY A 149 -43.13 -4.01 6.81
C GLY A 149 -41.89 -4.63 6.15
N LEU A 150 -40.77 -3.89 6.11
CA LEU A 150 -39.48 -4.37 5.61
C LEU A 150 -38.75 -5.07 6.75
N GLN A 151 -38.51 -6.38 6.62
CA GLN A 151 -37.61 -7.06 7.55
C GLN A 151 -36.19 -6.54 7.33
N ALA A 152 -35.62 -5.89 8.35
CA ALA A 152 -34.18 -5.63 8.41
C ALA A 152 -33.47 -6.98 8.19
N THR A 153 -32.73 -7.09 7.08
CA THR A 153 -32.02 -8.32 6.74
C THR A 153 -31.12 -8.72 7.91
N THR A 154 -31.25 -9.96 8.35
CA THR A 154 -30.61 -10.59 9.52
C THR A 154 -29.07 -10.64 9.47
N ALA A 155 -28.44 -9.91 8.54
CA ALA A 155 -26.99 -9.76 8.44
C ALA A 155 -26.43 -8.69 9.39
N ALA A 156 -27.26 -7.78 9.90
CA ALA A 156 -26.91 -6.92 11.03
C ALA A 156 -27.33 -7.61 12.34
N ALA A 157 -26.90 -8.85 12.57
CA ALA A 157 -26.69 -9.27 13.94
C ALA A 157 -25.66 -8.29 14.48
N ALA A 158 -26.12 -7.26 15.20
CA ALA A 158 -25.26 -6.39 15.97
C ALA A 158 -24.30 -7.32 16.69
N ILE A 159 -23.00 -7.27 16.32
CA ILE A 159 -21.97 -8.03 17.00
C ILE A 159 -22.25 -7.73 18.47
N PRO A 160 -22.68 -8.70 19.28
CA PRO A 160 -23.07 -8.42 20.64
C PRO A 160 -21.87 -7.74 21.23
N LYS A 161 -22.00 -6.45 21.59
CA LYS A 161 -20.92 -5.66 22.20
C LYS A 161 -20.37 -6.56 23.27
N GLY A 162 -19.19 -7.14 23.01
CA GLY A 162 -18.70 -8.32 23.69
C GLY A 162 -18.95 -8.10 25.17
N GLY A 163 -19.85 -8.92 25.73
CA GLY A 163 -20.50 -8.62 26.99
C GLY A 163 -19.47 -8.07 27.95
N MET A 164 -19.69 -6.84 28.43
CA MET A 164 -18.83 -6.11 29.37
C MET A 164 -18.00 -7.12 30.11
N SER A 165 -16.74 -7.29 29.68
CA SER A 165 -15.87 -8.29 30.25
C SER A 165 -15.95 -8.03 31.74
N LYS A 166 -16.55 -8.95 32.50
CA LYS A 166 -16.55 -8.89 33.96
C LYS A 166 -15.13 -8.49 34.31
N LYS A 167 -14.98 -7.31 34.95
CA LYS A 167 -13.68 -6.78 35.38
C LYS A 167 -12.92 -7.95 35.98
N LYS A 168 -12.02 -8.52 35.17
CA LYS A 168 -11.17 -9.63 35.57
C LYS A 168 -10.34 -8.99 36.66
N GLY A 169 -10.57 -9.42 37.90
CA GLY A 169 -10.00 -8.83 39.09
C GLY A 169 -8.54 -8.50 38.82
N LYS A 170 -8.15 -7.27 39.15
CA LYS A 170 -6.78 -6.76 39.04
C LYS A 170 -5.84 -7.92 39.36
N LYS A 171 -5.17 -8.47 38.34
CA LYS A 171 -4.06 -9.38 38.57
C LYS A 171 -3.04 -8.56 39.33
N ALA A 172 -2.88 -8.88 40.61
CA ALA A 172 -1.85 -8.29 41.45
C ALA A 172 -0.52 -8.36 40.70
N ALA A 173 0.22 -7.25 40.73
CA ALA A 173 1.55 -7.16 40.17
C ALA A 173 2.38 -8.38 40.61
N PRO A 174 3.23 -8.95 39.73
CA PRO A 174 4.07 -10.08 40.11
C PRO A 174 4.91 -9.66 41.31
N LYS A 175 4.65 -10.28 42.46
CA LYS A 175 5.40 -10.11 43.69
C LYS A 175 6.87 -10.35 43.34
N GLN A 176 7.70 -9.33 43.44
CA GLN A 176 9.14 -9.43 43.24
C GLN A 176 9.64 -10.62 44.05
N ARG A 177 10.09 -11.68 43.37
CA ARG A 177 10.83 -12.75 44.02
C ARG A 177 12.14 -12.13 44.49
N HIS A 178 12.44 -12.25 45.77
CA HIS A 178 13.77 -11.93 46.27
C HIS A 178 14.75 -12.88 45.59
N ILE A 179 15.54 -12.38 44.65
CA ILE A 179 16.66 -13.14 44.11
C ILE A 179 17.79 -12.94 45.10
N ARG A 180 18.16 -14.02 45.81
CA ARG A 180 19.31 -14.00 46.71
C ARG A 180 20.56 -13.99 45.84
N ILE A 181 21.10 -12.81 45.56
CA ILE A 181 22.35 -12.62 44.84
C ILE A 181 23.47 -13.09 45.78
N THR A 182 23.89 -14.34 45.63
CA THR A 182 25.10 -14.84 46.30
C THR A 182 26.29 -14.38 45.47
N ASN A 183 26.96 -13.29 45.92
CA ASN A 183 28.25 -12.86 45.36
C ASN A 183 29.31 -13.94 45.64
N THR A 184 29.51 -14.85 44.68
CA THR A 184 30.46 -15.97 44.77
C THR A 184 31.92 -15.56 44.63
N HIS A 185 32.22 -14.31 44.24
CA HIS A 185 33.58 -13.83 43.96
C HIS A 185 34.18 -12.92 45.05
N LEU A 186 33.50 -12.70 46.18
CA LEU A 186 34.00 -11.89 47.30
C LEU A 186 34.68 -12.71 48.42
N LYS A 187 34.80 -14.04 48.26
CA LYS A 187 35.50 -14.88 49.22
C LYS A 187 37.01 -14.66 49.12
N GLY A 188 37.57 -13.93 50.08
CA GLY A 188 39.02 -13.88 50.32
C GLY A 188 39.60 -12.49 50.50
N THR A 189 38.93 -11.43 50.02
CA THR A 189 39.50 -10.07 50.05
C THR A 189 38.85 -9.15 51.08
N ILE A 190 37.62 -9.41 51.52
CA ILE A 190 36.88 -8.55 52.45
C ILE A 190 36.15 -9.44 53.48
N ASP A 191 36.49 -9.26 54.75
CA ASP A 191 35.77 -9.85 55.88
C ASP A 191 34.50 -9.04 56.17
N LEU A 192 33.34 -9.60 55.82
CA LEU A 192 32.02 -8.98 55.96
C LEU A 192 31.47 -9.06 57.39
N SER A 193 32.22 -9.63 58.35
CA SER A 193 31.82 -9.64 59.76
C SER A 193 32.22 -8.39 60.54
N ARG A 194 32.99 -7.49 59.92
CA ARG A 194 33.43 -6.21 60.51
C ARG A 194 32.98 -5.05 59.65
N ASP A 195 32.28 -4.10 60.27
CA ASP A 195 31.95 -2.83 59.63
C ASP A 195 33.23 -2.01 59.38
N TYR A 196 33.31 -1.42 58.19
CA TYR A 196 34.45 -0.59 57.79
C TYR A 196 34.46 0.72 58.58
N VAL A 197 35.52 0.97 59.34
CA VAL A 197 35.74 2.25 60.03
C VAL A 197 36.73 3.07 59.21
N PRO A 198 36.34 4.24 58.67
CA PRO A 198 37.25 5.09 57.92
C PRO A 198 38.36 5.64 58.83
N PRO A 199 39.62 5.75 58.35
CA PRO A 199 40.69 6.35 59.13
C PRO A 199 40.33 7.82 59.40
N GLY A 200 40.35 8.19 60.68
CA GLY A 200 40.16 9.58 61.11
C GLY A 200 41.18 10.51 60.46
N LYS A 201 40.77 11.75 60.21
CA LYS A 201 41.57 12.81 59.58
C LYS A 201 42.95 12.99 60.22
#